data_AF-A0A928SP52-F1
#
_entry.id   AF-A0A928SP52-F1
#
_cell.length_a   1.000
_cell.length_b   1.000
_cell.length_c   1.000
_cell.angle_alpha   90.00
_cell.angle_beta   90.00
_cell.angle_gamma   90.00
#
_symmetry.space_group_name_H-M   'P 1'
#
loop_
_entity.id
_entity.type
_entity.pdbx_description
1 polymer ?
#
loop_
_entity_poly.entity_id
_entity_poly.type
_entity_poly.pdbx_seq_one_letter_code
_entity_poly.pdbx_strand_id
1 'polypeptide(L)'
;MKTRAFAALALAAIPACSPAITNSSTAFSPDWQNDGGKSIQAVYGKVSGAALPAGTAVAVGVTRDGLVGVGLDGSGKWKAAGRPDTQPSIAGDVVAYTSGGQLVGLDAKSGKQLWSVPAEGRVLRGAGDDGATTVATLGAPGGGGSLLLAVSRDGSVRRKIEPQSVELGVPGAQGDVAFVPWSSQYVSAVDLSSGNEIGRLLLRDQVSHALSVGGKLHFGERGLVRFDDKIGGSASGAANAVKLPERELPGKPVWFTNGANTTPAAAAAREKIRLYARPADTGGKLGIAGGRYAATYFRVVMGLDAADGSLRWVRTYGQDVLGGDAASNGFAFCDATGKVALLDSNGGDAGQADLGSSVQGCVVQAGGFAIPAGKPAGSLPEQLAKAIEVRETEMATAQRFLLRELGAMQEPLVTKALVDLASNPRTPALLLEDARQLLASRRNGAEYMLEALAQHYDFLSDVLRSPPVGPLADALSAMNETKAAGPLAHHLNDAANTPNDIERAARALAKLATAAELGDLKTFFALYRATADEKELVNAVLSVAQALLRVGGDEGKRVVAEAAKDPLTHPDVKAGLANLSPAKSGEKPAPASEPTAADKPAKKG
;
A
#
# COMPACT_ATOMS: atom_id res chain seq x y z
N MET A 1 -87.48 13.53 -30.06
CA MET A 1 -86.29 14.39 -29.86
C MET A 1 -86.17 14.75 -28.39
N LYS A 2 -85.30 14.07 -27.64
CA LYS A 2 -84.92 14.42 -26.26
C LYS A 2 -83.43 14.12 -26.11
N THR A 3 -82.64 15.18 -26.03
CA THR A 3 -81.17 15.18 -25.87
C THR A 3 -80.83 14.81 -24.43
N ARG A 4 -80.05 13.74 -24.22
CA ARG A 4 -79.44 13.41 -22.91
C ARG A 4 -77.96 13.76 -22.98
N ALA A 5 -77.54 14.74 -22.19
CA ALA A 5 -76.14 15.07 -21.95
C ALA A 5 -75.53 14.06 -20.97
N PHE A 6 -74.45 13.40 -21.37
CA PHE A 6 -73.59 12.62 -20.50
C PHE A 6 -72.52 13.55 -19.91
N ALA A 7 -72.54 13.75 -18.59
CA ALA A 7 -71.46 14.40 -17.87
C ALA A 7 -70.38 13.36 -17.52
N ALA A 8 -69.17 13.56 -18.06
CA ALA A 8 -68.00 12.76 -17.71
C ALA A 8 -67.40 13.28 -16.39
N LEU A 9 -67.37 12.42 -15.37
CA LEU A 9 -66.68 12.69 -14.11
C LEU A 9 -65.20 12.30 -14.27
N ALA A 10 -64.33 13.29 -14.40
CA ALA A 10 -62.88 13.07 -14.38
C ALA A 10 -62.42 12.86 -12.92
N LEU A 11 -62.06 11.61 -12.56
CA LEU A 11 -61.35 11.31 -11.32
C LEU A 11 -59.90 11.79 -11.46
N ALA A 12 -59.58 12.92 -10.85
CA ALA A 12 -58.21 13.36 -10.65
C ALA A 12 -57.55 12.53 -9.53
N ALA A 13 -56.59 11.69 -9.88
CA ALA A 13 -55.73 11.01 -8.91
C ALA A 13 -54.71 12.01 -8.35
N ILE A 14 -54.91 12.44 -7.11
CA ILE A 14 -53.95 13.24 -6.35
C ILE A 14 -52.91 12.27 -5.77
N PRO A 15 -51.60 12.43 -6.04
CA PRO A 15 -50.57 11.65 -5.35
C PRO A 15 -50.58 12.04 -3.86
N ALA A 16 -50.90 11.07 -3.00
CA ALA A 16 -50.85 11.24 -1.56
C ALA A 16 -49.39 11.33 -1.11
N CYS A 17 -48.88 12.55 -0.90
CA CYS A 17 -47.70 12.77 -0.08
C CYS A 17 -48.06 12.48 1.38
N SER A 18 -47.72 11.29 1.88
CA SER A 18 -47.74 11.03 3.33
C SER A 18 -46.67 11.90 4.00
N PRO A 19 -47.03 12.74 4.99
CA PRO A 19 -46.03 13.53 5.72
C PRO A 19 -45.13 12.61 6.53
N ALA A 20 -43.81 12.73 6.34
CA ALA A 20 -42.83 12.04 7.16
C ALA A 20 -42.98 12.51 8.61
N ILE A 21 -43.04 11.55 9.55
CA ILE A 21 -43.13 11.83 10.99
C ILE A 21 -41.75 12.34 11.45
N THR A 22 -41.61 13.66 11.58
CA THR A 22 -40.48 14.29 12.28
C THR A 22 -40.78 14.34 13.78
N ASN A 23 -40.35 13.31 14.51
CA ASN A 23 -40.34 13.37 15.97
C ASN A 23 -39.03 14.00 16.44
N SER A 24 -39.09 14.84 17.48
CA SER A 24 -37.91 15.28 18.23
C SER A 24 -37.32 14.07 18.98
N SER A 25 -36.49 13.28 18.29
CA SER A 25 -35.85 12.12 18.91
C SER A 25 -34.78 12.58 19.91
N THR A 26 -34.68 11.96 21.08
CA THR A 26 -33.55 12.11 22.00
C THR A 26 -32.28 11.36 21.54
N ALA A 27 -32.33 10.73 20.36
CA ALA A 27 -31.19 10.04 19.77
C ALA A 27 -30.01 11.00 19.59
N PHE A 28 -28.80 10.47 19.78
CA PHE A 28 -27.55 11.23 19.63
C PHE A 28 -27.33 12.36 20.66
N SER A 29 -28.04 12.32 21.79
CA SER A 29 -27.76 13.27 22.88
C SER A 29 -26.33 13.06 23.45
N PRO A 30 -25.52 14.12 23.61
CA PRO A 30 -24.20 14.03 24.25
C PRO A 30 -24.26 13.75 25.76
N ASP A 31 -25.42 13.94 26.40
CA ASP A 31 -25.60 13.83 27.86
C ASP A 31 -25.78 12.39 28.38
N TRP A 32 -25.57 11.40 27.51
CA TRP A 32 -25.72 9.99 27.89
C TRP A 32 -24.64 9.56 28.88
N GLN A 33 -25.06 8.78 29.87
CA GLN A 33 -24.17 8.15 30.84
C GLN A 33 -23.92 6.71 30.45
N ASN A 34 -22.65 6.29 30.52
CA ASN A 34 -22.26 4.92 30.22
C ASN A 34 -22.93 3.92 31.16
N ASP A 35 -23.80 3.07 30.61
CA ASP A 35 -24.55 2.05 31.34
C ASP A 35 -23.79 0.72 31.50
N GLY A 36 -22.51 0.68 31.10
CA GLY A 36 -21.68 -0.52 31.12
C GLY A 36 -22.04 -1.53 30.03
N GLY A 37 -22.65 -1.07 28.93
CA GLY A 37 -23.02 -1.91 27.79
C GLY A 37 -24.33 -2.68 27.96
N LYS A 38 -25.11 -2.37 29.01
CA LYS A 38 -26.38 -3.07 29.30
C LYS A 38 -27.42 -2.87 28.19
N SER A 39 -27.63 -1.63 27.75
CA SER A 39 -28.62 -1.32 26.71
C SER A 39 -28.25 -1.94 25.37
N ILE A 40 -27.00 -1.85 24.94
CA ILE A 40 -26.58 -2.44 23.66
C ILE A 40 -26.62 -3.98 23.69
N GLN A 41 -26.35 -4.61 24.84
CA GLN A 41 -26.54 -6.05 25.00
C GLN A 41 -28.02 -6.45 24.89
N ALA A 42 -28.93 -5.64 25.44
CA ALA A 42 -30.37 -5.87 25.28
C ALA A 42 -30.81 -5.73 23.80
N VAL A 43 -30.25 -4.75 23.07
CA VAL A 43 -30.46 -4.61 21.63
C VAL A 43 -29.98 -5.87 20.88
N TYR A 44 -28.80 -6.39 21.20
CA TYR A 44 -28.32 -7.65 20.62
C TYR A 44 -29.30 -8.81 20.88
N GLY A 45 -29.79 -8.94 22.11
CA GLY A 45 -30.83 -9.93 22.45
C GLY A 45 -32.10 -9.79 21.60
N LYS A 46 -32.52 -8.54 21.31
CA LYS A 46 -33.70 -8.24 20.48
C LYS A 46 -33.50 -8.63 19.01
N VAL A 47 -32.33 -8.32 18.43
CA VAL A 47 -32.14 -8.41 16.96
C VAL A 47 -31.28 -9.57 16.48
N SER A 48 -30.63 -10.33 17.38
CA SER A 48 -29.70 -11.42 17.02
C SER A 48 -30.33 -12.53 16.16
N GLY A 49 -31.65 -12.72 16.23
CA GLY A 49 -32.39 -13.66 15.37
C GLY A 49 -32.74 -13.12 13.98
N ALA A 50 -32.58 -11.82 13.73
CA ALA A 50 -32.85 -11.21 12.43
C ALA A 50 -31.70 -11.50 11.46
N ALA A 51 -32.01 -12.11 10.32
CA ALA A 51 -31.03 -12.40 9.28
C ALA A 51 -30.54 -11.11 8.61
N LEU A 52 -29.23 -11.00 8.42
CA LEU A 52 -28.62 -9.96 7.60
C LEU A 52 -28.31 -10.52 6.21
N PRO A 53 -28.58 -9.77 5.13
CA PRO A 53 -28.13 -10.15 3.80
C PRO A 53 -26.60 -10.33 3.79
N ALA A 54 -26.12 -11.39 3.15
CA ALA A 54 -24.68 -11.60 2.94
C ALA A 54 -24.05 -10.57 1.98
N GLY A 55 -24.90 -9.81 1.28
CA GLY A 55 -24.55 -8.82 0.27
C GLY A 55 -24.35 -9.44 -1.10
N THR A 56 -24.78 -8.73 -2.14
CA THR A 56 -24.50 -9.10 -3.53
C THR A 56 -23.03 -8.87 -3.84
N ALA A 57 -22.40 -9.85 -4.48
CA ALA A 57 -21.02 -9.75 -4.98
C ALA A 57 -21.00 -8.94 -6.29
N VAL A 58 -20.72 -7.64 -6.20
CA VAL A 58 -20.83 -6.70 -7.33
C VAL A 58 -19.71 -5.65 -7.30
N ALA A 59 -19.31 -5.21 -8.48
CA ALA A 59 -18.53 -3.99 -8.67
C ALA A 59 -19.40 -2.93 -9.34
N VAL A 60 -19.33 -1.69 -8.85
CA VAL A 60 -20.05 -0.54 -9.39
C VAL A 60 -19.06 0.57 -9.73
N GLY A 61 -19.02 0.95 -10.99
CA GLY A 61 -18.20 2.03 -11.53
C GLY A 61 -18.98 3.33 -11.71
N VAL A 62 -18.34 4.44 -11.38
CA VAL A 62 -18.82 5.80 -11.69
C VAL A 62 -18.24 6.21 -13.04
N THR A 63 -19.12 6.59 -13.97
CA THR A 63 -18.77 7.14 -15.29
C THR A 63 -19.18 8.61 -15.37
N ARG A 64 -18.98 9.25 -16.53
CA ARG A 64 -19.47 10.62 -16.76
C ARG A 64 -20.99 10.70 -16.83
N ASP A 65 -21.64 9.65 -17.33
CA ASP A 65 -23.07 9.64 -17.65
C ASP A 65 -23.93 8.92 -16.58
N GLY A 66 -23.26 8.20 -15.67
CA GLY A 66 -23.88 7.62 -14.49
C GLY A 66 -23.13 6.41 -13.95
N LEU A 67 -23.87 5.39 -13.52
CA LEU A 67 -23.31 4.18 -12.92
C LEU A 67 -23.32 3.01 -13.90
N VAL A 68 -22.31 2.15 -13.79
CA VAL A 68 -22.25 0.84 -14.44
C VAL A 68 -21.98 -0.21 -13.37
N GLY A 69 -22.58 -1.39 -13.50
CA GLY A 69 -22.38 -2.47 -12.53
C GLY A 69 -22.21 -3.83 -13.19
N VAL A 70 -21.50 -4.72 -12.50
CA VAL A 70 -21.28 -6.11 -12.91
C VAL A 70 -21.09 -7.00 -11.68
N GLY A 71 -21.67 -8.19 -11.69
CA GLY A 71 -21.39 -9.23 -10.71
C GLY A 71 -19.91 -9.63 -10.75
N LEU A 72 -19.33 -10.01 -9.61
CA LEU A 72 -17.91 -10.43 -9.58
C LEU A 72 -17.64 -11.72 -10.38
N ASP A 73 -18.67 -12.52 -10.65
CA ASP A 73 -18.64 -13.66 -11.56
C ASP A 73 -18.79 -13.27 -13.05
N GLY A 74 -18.89 -11.97 -13.35
CA GLY A 74 -19.09 -11.41 -14.69
C GLY A 74 -20.56 -11.33 -15.13
N SER A 75 -21.50 -11.82 -14.32
CA SER A 75 -22.93 -11.80 -14.62
C SER A 75 -23.57 -10.42 -14.34
N GLY A 76 -24.84 -10.25 -14.71
CA GLY A 76 -25.63 -9.10 -14.25
C GLY A 76 -25.08 -7.73 -14.63
N LYS A 77 -24.58 -7.56 -15.86
CA LYS A 77 -24.12 -6.23 -16.33
C LYS A 77 -25.31 -5.27 -16.46
N TRP A 78 -25.17 -4.07 -15.92
CA TRP A 78 -26.21 -3.03 -16.00
C TRP A 78 -25.62 -1.62 -16.07
N LYS A 79 -26.47 -0.67 -16.49
CA LYS A 79 -26.17 0.76 -16.53
C LYS A 79 -27.34 1.55 -15.92
N ALA A 80 -27.04 2.59 -15.17
CA ALA A 80 -28.02 3.52 -14.63
C ALA A 80 -27.59 4.95 -14.96
N ALA A 81 -28.49 5.72 -15.57
CA ALA A 81 -28.22 7.11 -15.93
C ALA A 81 -28.31 8.03 -14.70
N GLY A 82 -27.60 9.16 -14.78
CA GLY A 82 -27.64 10.22 -13.76
C GLY A 82 -26.28 10.42 -13.12
N ARG A 83 -25.88 11.67 -12.93
CA ARG A 83 -24.55 12.04 -12.46
C ARG A 83 -24.47 11.93 -10.94
N PRO A 84 -23.72 10.98 -10.36
CA PRO A 84 -23.61 10.85 -8.91
C PRO A 84 -22.86 12.04 -8.31
N ASP A 85 -23.32 12.53 -7.16
CA ASP A 85 -22.64 13.61 -6.42
C ASP A 85 -21.43 13.06 -5.64
N THR A 86 -21.54 11.83 -5.15
CA THR A 86 -20.54 11.08 -4.39
C THR A 86 -20.37 9.68 -4.96
N GLN A 87 -19.37 8.93 -4.47
CA GLN A 87 -19.30 7.50 -4.76
C GLN A 87 -20.55 6.77 -4.22
N PRO A 88 -21.07 5.77 -4.95
CA PRO A 88 -22.20 5.00 -4.46
C PRO A 88 -21.82 4.18 -3.22
N SER A 89 -22.79 3.89 -2.37
CA SER A 89 -22.66 2.93 -1.27
C SER A 89 -23.36 1.63 -1.66
N ILE A 90 -22.66 0.51 -1.54
CA ILE A 90 -23.26 -0.82 -1.71
C ILE A 90 -23.64 -1.32 -0.31
N ALA A 91 -24.94 -1.49 -0.09
CA ALA A 91 -25.53 -1.88 1.18
C ALA A 91 -26.37 -3.14 0.96
N GLY A 92 -25.79 -4.31 1.22
CA GLY A 92 -26.46 -5.58 0.98
C GLY A 92 -26.75 -5.79 -0.51
N ASP A 93 -28.02 -5.72 -0.88
CA ASP A 93 -28.50 -5.87 -2.26
C ASP A 93 -28.90 -4.53 -2.90
N VAL A 94 -28.58 -3.40 -2.26
CA VAL A 94 -28.88 -2.05 -2.75
C VAL A 94 -27.61 -1.29 -3.09
N VAL A 95 -27.63 -0.59 -4.23
CA VAL A 95 -26.68 0.47 -4.55
C VAL A 95 -27.37 1.80 -4.30
N ALA A 96 -26.94 2.52 -3.26
CA ALA A 96 -27.46 3.83 -2.90
C ALA A 96 -26.51 4.93 -3.39
N TYR A 97 -27.05 6.01 -3.96
CA TYR A 97 -26.28 7.19 -4.37
C TYR A 97 -27.16 8.43 -4.40
N THR A 98 -26.56 9.63 -4.31
CA THR A 98 -27.28 10.87 -4.57
C THR A 98 -27.01 11.38 -5.98
N SER A 99 -28.07 11.88 -6.62
CA SER A 99 -27.99 12.54 -7.93
C SER A 99 -29.19 13.47 -8.10
N GLY A 100 -28.95 14.69 -8.61
CA GLY A 100 -30.03 15.63 -8.92
C GLY A 100 -30.91 16.01 -7.72
N GLY A 101 -30.33 16.03 -6.52
CA GLY A 101 -31.07 16.31 -5.27
C GLY A 101 -31.96 15.17 -4.79
N GLN A 102 -31.83 13.97 -5.36
CA GLN A 102 -32.50 12.75 -4.92
C GLN A 102 -31.48 11.77 -4.32
N LEU A 103 -31.89 11.01 -3.31
CA LEU A 103 -31.26 9.78 -2.89
C LEU A 103 -31.96 8.65 -3.65
N VAL A 104 -31.18 7.88 -4.41
CA VAL A 104 -31.67 6.82 -5.29
C VAL A 104 -31.13 5.49 -4.79
N GLY A 105 -32.00 4.47 -4.75
CA GLY A 105 -31.63 3.09 -4.47
C GLY A 105 -31.87 2.22 -5.69
N LEU A 106 -30.84 1.49 -6.12
CA LEU A 106 -30.90 0.51 -7.20
C LEU A 106 -30.75 -0.90 -6.64
N ASP A 107 -31.39 -1.88 -7.28
CA ASP A 107 -31.08 -3.30 -7.08
C ASP A 107 -29.65 -3.57 -7.58
N ALA A 108 -28.80 -4.10 -6.71
CA ALA A 108 -27.38 -4.27 -7.01
C ALA A 108 -27.10 -5.25 -8.15
N LYS A 109 -27.99 -6.21 -8.40
CA LYS A 109 -27.82 -7.25 -9.43
C LYS A 109 -28.24 -6.79 -10.81
N SER A 110 -29.29 -5.98 -10.90
CA SER A 110 -29.93 -5.60 -12.16
C SER A 110 -29.79 -4.11 -12.51
N GLY A 111 -29.41 -3.27 -11.55
CA GLY A 111 -29.38 -1.82 -11.70
C GLY A 111 -30.77 -1.19 -11.77
N LYS A 112 -31.85 -1.97 -11.57
CA LYS A 112 -33.21 -1.44 -11.58
C LYS A 112 -33.42 -0.53 -10.38
N GLN A 113 -33.95 0.67 -10.63
CA GLN A 113 -34.34 1.57 -9.55
C GLN A 113 -35.43 0.92 -8.67
N LEU A 114 -35.15 0.84 -7.37
CA LEU A 114 -36.08 0.39 -6.34
C LEU A 114 -36.90 1.57 -5.84
N TRP A 115 -36.22 2.69 -5.55
CA TRP A 115 -36.84 3.88 -4.99
C TRP A 115 -36.00 5.12 -5.28
N SER A 116 -36.63 6.29 -5.15
CA SER A 116 -36.00 7.62 -5.22
C SER A 116 -36.72 8.54 -4.26
N VAL A 117 -35.99 9.18 -3.35
CA VAL A 117 -36.55 10.08 -2.34
C VAL A 117 -35.75 11.39 -2.30
N PRO A 118 -36.34 12.52 -1.89
CA PRO A 118 -35.60 13.78 -1.80
C PRO A 118 -34.40 13.70 -0.85
N ALA A 119 -33.24 14.20 -1.29
CA ALA A 119 -32.03 14.29 -0.47
C ALA A 119 -31.89 15.64 0.27
N GLU A 120 -32.83 16.57 0.06
CA GLU A 120 -32.90 17.86 0.77
C GLU A 120 -31.60 18.69 0.67
N GLY A 121 -30.97 18.69 -0.52
CA GLY A 121 -29.72 19.42 -0.76
C GLY A 121 -28.48 18.79 -0.10
N ARG A 122 -28.61 17.59 0.47
CA ARG A 122 -27.53 16.79 1.06
C ARG A 122 -27.06 15.71 0.09
N VAL A 123 -25.86 15.19 0.33
CA VAL A 123 -25.22 14.13 -0.45
C VAL A 123 -24.92 12.92 0.41
N LEU A 124 -24.83 11.74 -0.23
CA LEU A 124 -24.61 10.48 0.48
C LEU A 124 -23.23 10.41 1.14
N ARG A 125 -23.22 10.01 2.42
CA ARG A 125 -22.02 9.57 3.15
C ARG A 125 -21.87 8.05 3.14
N GLY A 126 -22.97 7.33 3.34
CA GLY A 126 -23.03 5.87 3.27
C GLY A 126 -24.39 5.32 3.65
N ALA A 127 -24.58 4.03 3.41
CA ALA A 127 -25.83 3.33 3.69
C ALA A 127 -25.58 1.92 4.26
N GLY A 128 -26.59 1.38 4.93
CA GLY A 128 -26.69 0.01 5.40
C GLY A 128 -28.10 -0.53 5.12
N ASP A 129 -28.23 -1.85 5.00
CA ASP A 129 -29.48 -2.47 4.58
C ASP A 129 -29.67 -3.82 5.26
N ASP A 130 -30.89 -4.08 5.75
CA ASP A 130 -31.25 -5.33 6.44
C ASP A 130 -32.10 -6.28 5.57
N GLY A 131 -32.23 -6.01 4.28
CA GLY A 131 -33.07 -6.75 3.35
C GLY A 131 -34.46 -6.14 3.16
N ALA A 132 -34.99 -5.43 4.18
CA ALA A 132 -36.31 -4.80 4.13
C ALA A 132 -36.24 -3.28 4.07
N THR A 133 -35.29 -2.69 4.81
CA THR A 133 -35.13 -1.23 4.93
C THR A 133 -33.68 -0.84 4.67
N THR A 134 -33.49 0.17 3.83
CA THR A 134 -32.20 0.82 3.63
C THR A 134 -32.12 2.04 4.55
N VAL A 135 -31.08 2.11 5.36
CA VAL A 135 -30.76 3.26 6.20
C VAL A 135 -29.60 4.00 5.57
N ALA A 136 -29.73 5.31 5.36
CA ALA A 136 -28.70 6.13 4.75
C ALA A 136 -28.42 7.37 5.59
N THR A 137 -27.15 7.73 5.68
CA THR A 137 -26.71 9.02 6.24
C THR A 137 -26.34 9.96 5.10
N LEU A 138 -26.92 11.16 5.13
CA LEU A 138 -26.63 12.25 4.21
C LEU A 138 -25.98 13.44 4.97
N GLY A 139 -25.09 14.17 4.31
CA GLY A 139 -24.44 15.37 4.83
C GLY A 139 -24.43 16.51 3.83
N ALA A 140 -24.11 17.73 4.26
CA ALA A 140 -23.96 18.82 3.30
C ALA A 140 -22.75 18.57 2.37
N PRO A 141 -22.78 19.02 1.09
CA PRO A 141 -21.69 18.81 0.13
C PRO A 141 -20.30 19.29 0.60
N GLY A 142 -20.24 20.25 1.52
CA GLY A 142 -19.00 20.81 2.10
C GLY A 142 -18.70 20.37 3.54
N GLY A 143 -19.41 19.37 4.08
CA GLY A 143 -19.32 18.95 5.48
C GLY A 143 -20.34 19.63 6.41
N GLY A 144 -20.56 19.07 7.59
CA GLY A 144 -21.55 19.57 8.55
C GLY A 144 -23.01 19.17 8.25
N GLY A 145 -23.81 19.15 9.32
CA GLY A 145 -25.20 18.68 9.31
C GLY A 145 -25.32 17.19 8.98
N SER A 146 -26.33 16.54 9.53
CA SER A 146 -26.59 15.13 9.25
C SER A 146 -28.07 14.88 9.05
N LEU A 147 -28.39 13.98 8.14
CA LEU A 147 -29.75 13.49 7.94
C LEU A 147 -29.69 11.98 7.85
N LEU A 148 -30.40 11.31 8.76
CA LEU A 148 -30.63 9.87 8.72
C LEU A 148 -31.98 9.61 8.07
N LEU A 149 -31.98 8.85 6.98
CA LEU A 149 -33.19 8.37 6.32
C LEU A 149 -33.29 6.86 6.43
N ALA A 150 -34.49 6.35 6.70
CA ALA A 150 -34.81 4.93 6.56
C ALA A 150 -35.89 4.78 5.48
N VAL A 151 -35.57 4.05 4.42
CA VAL A 151 -36.41 3.92 3.22
C VAL A 151 -36.74 2.44 3.01
N SER A 152 -38.03 2.14 2.91
CA SER A 152 -38.54 0.80 2.57
C SER A 152 -38.26 0.44 1.11
N ARG A 153 -38.39 -0.84 0.77
CA ARG A 153 -38.32 -1.31 -0.64
C ARG A 153 -39.32 -0.65 -1.59
N ASP A 154 -40.49 -0.26 -1.10
CA ASP A 154 -41.51 0.42 -1.90
C ASP A 154 -41.25 1.93 -2.08
N GLY A 155 -40.15 2.44 -1.50
CA GLY A 155 -39.78 3.85 -1.52
C GLY A 155 -40.44 4.71 -0.46
N SER A 156 -41.22 4.13 0.45
CA SER A 156 -41.75 4.87 1.60
C SER A 156 -40.63 5.25 2.58
N VAL A 157 -40.59 6.53 2.96
CA VAL A 157 -39.69 7.03 4.01
C VAL A 157 -40.30 6.66 5.37
N ARG A 158 -39.75 5.63 6.02
CA ARG A 158 -40.19 5.16 7.35
C ARG A 158 -39.75 6.09 8.47
N ARG A 159 -38.54 6.63 8.33
CA ARG A 159 -37.94 7.53 9.30
C ARG A 159 -37.06 8.59 8.65
N LYS A 160 -37.10 9.76 9.29
CA LYS A 160 -36.26 10.92 9.03
C LYS A 160 -35.79 11.48 10.37
N ILE A 161 -34.48 11.54 10.60
CA ILE A 161 -33.89 12.13 11.81
C ILE A 161 -32.81 13.10 11.40
N GLU A 162 -32.89 14.34 11.88
CA GLU A 162 -31.92 15.40 11.62
C GLU A 162 -31.30 15.85 12.95
N PRO A 163 -30.12 15.31 13.32
CA PRO A 163 -29.44 15.73 14.53
C PRO A 163 -28.95 17.17 14.42
N GLN A 164 -29.08 17.94 15.50
CA GLN A 164 -28.77 19.38 15.47
C GLN A 164 -27.26 19.69 15.41
N SER A 165 -26.42 18.92 16.10
CA SER A 165 -25.02 19.29 16.34
C SER A 165 -24.02 18.15 16.16
N VAL A 166 -24.44 17.00 15.66
CA VAL A 166 -23.56 15.83 15.50
C VAL A 166 -23.43 15.39 14.05
N GLU A 167 -22.21 14.98 13.71
CA GLU A 167 -21.95 14.29 12.45
C GLU A 167 -22.18 12.80 12.62
N LEU A 168 -23.02 12.25 11.74
CA LEU A 168 -23.29 10.82 11.66
C LEU A 168 -22.36 10.18 10.64
N GLY A 169 -21.86 9.00 10.99
CA GLY A 169 -21.07 8.13 10.12
C GLY A 169 -21.91 7.24 9.20
N VAL A 170 -21.28 6.20 8.65
CA VAL A 170 -21.94 5.22 7.77
C VAL A 170 -22.80 4.28 8.62
N PRO A 171 -24.13 4.24 8.41
CA PRO A 171 -25.03 3.46 9.25
C PRO A 171 -25.12 2.00 8.78
N GLY A 172 -25.53 1.14 9.71
CA GLY A 172 -25.93 -0.24 9.47
C GLY A 172 -27.41 -0.43 9.84
N ALA A 173 -28.02 -1.50 9.37
CA ALA A 173 -29.39 -1.87 9.74
C ALA A 173 -29.45 -3.36 10.07
N GLN A 174 -30.20 -3.74 11.12
CA GLN A 174 -30.53 -5.13 11.43
C GLN A 174 -31.83 -5.18 12.24
N GLY A 175 -32.80 -5.98 11.80
CA GLY A 175 -33.99 -6.30 12.60
C GLY A 175 -34.80 -5.07 13.00
N ASP A 176 -35.06 -4.17 12.05
CA ASP A 176 -35.78 -2.90 12.26
C ASP A 176 -35.08 -1.89 13.20
N VAL A 177 -33.75 -2.03 13.33
CA VAL A 177 -32.90 -1.12 14.11
C VAL A 177 -31.80 -0.56 13.21
N ALA A 178 -31.63 0.75 13.23
CA ALA A 178 -30.49 1.43 12.65
C ALA A 178 -29.36 1.54 13.66
N PHE A 179 -28.15 1.20 13.25
CA PHE A 179 -26.93 1.36 14.02
C PHE A 179 -26.11 2.49 13.41
N VAL A 180 -26.00 3.60 14.15
CA VAL A 180 -25.48 4.85 13.59
C VAL A 180 -24.27 5.32 14.41
N PRO A 181 -23.06 5.25 13.83
CA PRO A 181 -21.86 5.81 14.42
C PRO A 181 -21.89 7.33 14.51
N TRP A 182 -21.35 7.90 15.59
CA TRP A 182 -21.15 9.35 15.73
C TRP A 182 -20.15 9.69 16.85
N SER A 183 -19.63 10.92 16.84
CA SER A 183 -18.64 11.42 17.81
C SER A 183 -17.38 10.55 17.93
N SER A 184 -17.05 9.78 16.88
CA SER A 184 -15.88 8.89 16.78
C SER A 184 -15.78 7.76 17.82
N GLN A 185 -16.76 7.60 18.72
CA GLN A 185 -16.71 6.61 19.81
C GLN A 185 -18.05 5.94 20.11
N TYR A 186 -19.16 6.50 19.62
CA TYR A 186 -20.50 6.00 19.90
C TYR A 186 -21.12 5.33 18.69
N VAL A 187 -21.92 4.29 18.93
CA VAL A 187 -22.90 3.77 17.97
C VAL A 187 -24.26 3.74 18.66
N SER A 188 -25.19 4.56 18.17
CA SER A 188 -26.57 4.57 18.66
C SER A 188 -27.40 3.53 17.91
N ALA A 189 -28.13 2.71 18.65
CA ALA A 189 -29.14 1.79 18.13
C ALA A 189 -30.50 2.49 18.16
N VAL A 190 -31.03 2.84 16.99
CA VAL A 190 -32.29 3.57 16.82
C VAL A 190 -33.36 2.63 16.29
N ASP A 191 -34.44 2.47 17.04
CA ASP A 191 -35.59 1.68 16.62
C ASP A 191 -36.33 2.40 15.48
N LEU A 192 -36.44 1.78 14.31
CA LEU A 192 -37.00 2.42 13.12
C LEU A 192 -38.53 2.60 13.21
N SER A 193 -39.20 1.85 14.06
CA SER A 193 -40.65 1.97 14.27
C SER A 193 -41.04 3.20 15.11
N SER A 194 -40.20 3.57 16.08
CA SER A 194 -40.44 4.66 17.04
C SER A 194 -39.56 5.89 16.78
N GLY A 195 -38.36 5.71 16.22
CA GLY A 195 -37.34 6.76 16.08
C GLY A 195 -36.54 7.01 17.37
N ASN A 196 -36.78 6.21 18.41
CA ASN A 196 -36.09 6.37 19.70
C ASN A 196 -34.77 5.59 19.69
N GLU A 197 -33.77 6.14 20.38
CA GLU A 197 -32.58 5.39 20.72
C GLU A 197 -32.95 4.35 21.80
N ILE A 198 -32.70 3.08 21.51
CA ILE A 198 -33.01 1.94 22.40
C ILE A 198 -31.75 1.31 23.01
N GLY A 199 -30.58 1.76 22.58
CA GLY A 199 -29.31 1.42 23.20
C GLY A 199 -28.15 2.17 22.58
N ARG A 200 -27.02 2.19 23.29
CA ARG A 200 -25.81 2.86 22.82
C ARG A 200 -24.58 2.03 23.14
N LEU A 201 -23.71 1.93 22.15
CA LEU A 201 -22.40 1.33 22.25
C LEU A 201 -21.35 2.43 22.48
N LEU A 202 -20.43 2.21 23.41
CA LEU A 202 -19.19 2.97 23.53
C LEU A 202 -18.02 2.07 23.10
N LEU A 203 -17.22 2.54 22.15
CA LEU A 203 -15.99 1.92 21.69
C LEU A 203 -14.78 2.76 22.13
N ARG A 204 -13.69 2.09 22.53
CA ARG A 204 -12.41 2.75 22.85
C ARG A 204 -11.61 3.11 21.61
N ASP A 205 -11.81 2.35 20.55
CA ASP A 205 -11.23 2.63 19.25
C ASP A 205 -12.16 3.53 18.44
N GLN A 206 -11.57 4.29 17.53
CA GLN A 206 -12.29 5.17 16.62
C GLN A 206 -13.34 4.39 15.82
N VAL A 207 -14.58 4.90 15.82
CA VAL A 207 -15.70 4.33 15.07
C VAL A 207 -16.41 5.38 14.24
N SER A 208 -16.58 5.08 12.95
CA SER A 208 -17.38 5.88 12.03
C SER A 208 -18.18 5.04 11.03
N HIS A 209 -18.10 3.71 11.11
CA HIS A 209 -18.84 2.77 10.27
C HIS A 209 -19.56 1.71 11.08
N ALA A 210 -20.76 1.36 10.61
CA ALA A 210 -21.49 0.15 10.93
C ALA A 210 -21.68 -0.66 9.64
N LEU A 211 -21.03 -1.83 9.55
CA LEU A 211 -20.84 -2.59 8.32
C LEU A 211 -21.44 -3.98 8.43
N SER A 212 -22.21 -4.39 7.41
CA SER A 212 -22.59 -5.80 7.25
C SER A 212 -21.52 -6.53 6.43
N VAL A 213 -20.85 -7.51 7.03
CA VAL A 213 -19.82 -8.32 6.37
C VAL A 213 -20.17 -9.78 6.57
N GLY A 214 -20.50 -10.48 5.48
CA GLY A 214 -20.84 -11.91 5.52
C GLY A 214 -22.05 -12.21 6.41
N GLY A 215 -23.05 -11.32 6.43
CA GLY A 215 -24.25 -11.48 7.26
C GLY A 215 -24.02 -11.22 8.75
N LYS A 216 -22.92 -10.55 9.11
CA LYS A 216 -22.62 -10.15 10.50
C LYS A 216 -22.34 -8.66 10.56
N LEU A 217 -22.88 -8.00 11.58
CA LEU A 217 -22.69 -6.57 11.80
C LEU A 217 -21.38 -6.29 12.57
N HIS A 218 -20.64 -5.29 12.12
CA HIS A 218 -19.38 -4.84 12.72
C HIS A 218 -19.35 -3.32 12.85
N PHE A 219 -18.62 -2.81 13.84
CA PHE A 219 -18.48 -1.38 14.11
C PHE A 219 -17.01 -0.98 14.16
N GLY A 220 -16.63 0.11 13.50
CA GLY A 220 -15.28 0.67 13.66
C GLY A 220 -14.79 1.58 12.53
N GLU A 221 -13.48 1.79 12.49
CA GLU A 221 -12.75 2.54 11.45
C GLU A 221 -11.30 2.05 11.31
N ARG A 222 -10.56 1.96 12.42
CA ARG A 222 -9.16 1.47 12.44
C ARG A 222 -9.04 0.00 12.87
N GLY A 223 -10.04 -0.48 13.60
CA GLY A 223 -10.30 -1.87 13.91
C GLY A 223 -11.80 -2.10 13.87
N LEU A 224 -12.23 -3.35 13.90
CA LEU A 224 -13.64 -3.72 13.87
C LEU A 224 -14.01 -4.49 15.13
N VAL A 225 -15.08 -4.07 15.79
CA VAL A 225 -15.75 -4.80 16.87
C VAL A 225 -16.98 -5.48 16.30
N ARG A 226 -17.12 -6.78 16.53
CA ARG A 226 -18.28 -7.54 16.05
C ARG A 226 -19.48 -7.33 16.98
N PHE A 227 -20.65 -7.15 16.39
CA PHE A 227 -21.92 -7.16 17.09
C PHE A 227 -22.36 -8.60 17.39
N ASP A 228 -21.96 -9.10 18.55
CA ASP A 228 -22.28 -10.44 19.03
C ASP A 228 -22.62 -10.47 20.52
N ASP A 229 -22.70 -11.67 21.11
CA ASP A 229 -23.04 -11.90 22.50
C ASP A 229 -22.09 -11.24 23.51
N LYS A 230 -20.89 -10.82 23.08
CA LYS A 230 -19.93 -10.09 23.92
C LYS A 230 -19.97 -8.58 23.75
N ILE A 231 -20.91 -8.03 22.97
CA ILE A 231 -20.93 -6.59 22.67
C ILE A 231 -21.02 -5.71 23.91
N GLY A 232 -21.73 -6.14 24.97
CA GLY A 232 -21.81 -5.39 26.22
C GLY A 232 -20.45 -5.15 26.90
N GLY A 233 -19.44 -5.95 26.57
CA GLY A 233 -18.07 -5.79 27.07
C GLY A 233 -17.21 -4.79 26.29
N SER A 234 -17.75 -4.04 25.34
CA SER A 234 -16.93 -3.17 24.46
C SER A 234 -16.17 -2.09 25.20
N ALA A 235 -16.80 -1.44 26.19
CA ALA A 235 -16.19 -0.35 26.96
C ALA A 235 -15.03 -0.81 27.86
N SER A 236 -15.00 -2.10 28.21
CA SER A 236 -13.90 -2.75 28.96
C SER A 236 -12.90 -3.47 28.05
N GLY A 237 -13.12 -3.48 26.73
CA GLY A 237 -12.26 -4.18 25.77
C GLY A 237 -12.49 -5.70 25.70
N ALA A 238 -13.59 -6.21 26.27
CA ALA A 238 -13.93 -7.62 26.29
C ALA A 238 -14.77 -8.10 25.09
N ALA A 239 -15.23 -7.18 24.23
CA ALA A 239 -15.92 -7.52 22.98
C ALA A 239 -14.97 -8.18 21.97
N ASN A 240 -15.51 -9.00 21.06
CA ASN A 240 -14.70 -9.60 20.00
C ASN A 240 -14.31 -8.52 18.99
N ALA A 241 -13.01 -8.27 18.86
CA ALA A 241 -12.46 -7.21 18.01
C ALA A 241 -11.26 -7.71 17.19
N VAL A 242 -11.03 -7.06 16.05
CA VAL A 242 -9.88 -7.31 15.16
C VAL A 242 -9.26 -5.99 14.70
N LYS A 243 -7.94 -5.96 14.61
CA LYS A 243 -7.15 -4.86 14.08
C LYS A 243 -6.15 -5.39 13.06
N LEU A 244 -5.75 -4.54 12.13
CA LEU A 244 -4.62 -4.84 11.25
C LEU A 244 -3.31 -4.52 11.98
N PRO A 245 -2.22 -5.26 11.71
CA PRO A 245 -0.90 -4.94 12.23
C PRO A 245 -0.49 -3.50 11.86
N GLU A 246 0.19 -2.83 12.79
CA GLU A 246 0.78 -1.52 12.49
C GLU A 246 1.97 -1.72 11.55
N ARG A 247 1.91 -1.11 10.37
CA ARG A 247 2.98 -1.14 9.38
C ARG A 247 3.08 0.18 8.66
N GLU A 248 4.31 0.70 8.54
CA GLU A 248 4.57 1.86 7.70
C GLU A 248 4.46 1.47 6.23
N LEU A 249 3.38 1.90 5.59
CA LEU A 249 3.11 1.68 4.18
C LEU A 249 3.12 3.03 3.42
N PRO A 250 3.52 3.04 2.13
CA PRO A 250 3.50 4.22 1.28
C PRO A 250 2.13 4.92 1.32
N GLY A 251 2.12 6.23 1.55
CA GLY A 251 0.88 7.02 1.56
C GLY A 251 -0.03 6.83 2.78
N LYS A 252 0.39 6.03 3.79
CA LYS A 252 -0.35 5.78 5.04
C LYS A 252 -1.80 5.33 4.78
N PRO A 253 -2.01 4.24 4.03
CA PRO A 253 -3.33 3.72 3.73
C PRO A 253 -4.09 3.41 5.01
N VAL A 254 -5.40 3.66 4.97
CA VAL A 254 -6.33 3.33 6.05
C VAL A 254 -7.32 2.27 5.58
N TRP A 255 -7.83 1.48 6.51
CA TRP A 255 -8.87 0.48 6.20
C TRP A 255 -10.17 1.16 5.80
N PHE A 256 -10.67 2.05 6.66
CA PHE A 256 -11.81 2.88 6.36
C PHE A 256 -11.43 4.36 6.49
N THR A 257 -11.86 5.17 5.53
CA THR A 257 -11.88 6.63 5.68
C THR A 257 -12.95 6.99 6.70
N ASN A 258 -12.83 8.13 7.39
CA ASN A 258 -13.87 8.58 8.33
C ASN A 258 -15.24 8.63 7.62
N GLY A 259 -16.20 7.86 8.13
CA GLY A 259 -17.56 7.72 7.58
C GLY A 259 -18.45 8.95 7.70
N ALA A 260 -18.04 9.97 8.45
CA ALA A 260 -18.71 11.27 8.48
C ALA A 260 -18.32 12.16 7.27
N ASN A 261 -17.26 11.81 6.55
CA ASN A 261 -16.85 12.54 5.36
C ASN A 261 -17.60 12.06 4.12
N THR A 262 -17.85 12.97 3.18
CA THR A 262 -18.36 12.62 1.86
C THR A 262 -17.21 12.16 0.96
N THR A 263 -17.45 11.14 0.14
CA THR A 263 -16.47 10.66 -0.84
C THR A 263 -16.81 11.21 -2.22
N PRO A 264 -15.93 11.98 -2.87
CA PRO A 264 -16.19 12.53 -4.20
C PRO A 264 -16.49 11.42 -5.22
N ALA A 265 -17.37 11.69 -6.19
CA ALA A 265 -17.76 10.71 -7.20
C ALA A 265 -16.56 10.17 -8.02
N ALA A 266 -15.56 11.01 -8.29
CA ALA A 266 -14.28 10.58 -8.84
C ALA A 266 -13.30 10.24 -7.72
N ALA A 267 -12.60 9.12 -7.84
CA ALA A 267 -11.62 8.65 -6.87
C ALA A 267 -10.46 9.65 -6.73
N ALA A 268 -10.24 10.12 -5.50
CA ALA A 268 -9.07 10.92 -5.15
C ALA A 268 -7.89 10.01 -4.78
N ALA A 269 -6.76 10.62 -4.41
CA ALA A 269 -5.58 9.86 -3.99
C ALA A 269 -5.86 8.95 -2.77
N ARG A 270 -6.79 9.33 -1.89
CA ARG A 270 -7.17 8.53 -0.72
C ARG A 270 -7.84 7.22 -1.11
N GLU A 271 -8.66 7.21 -2.16
CA GLU A 271 -9.32 5.99 -2.64
C GLU A 271 -8.35 5.04 -3.34
N LYS A 272 -7.27 5.59 -3.91
CA LYS A 272 -6.17 4.83 -4.53
C LYS A 272 -5.17 4.27 -3.50
N ILE A 273 -5.22 4.75 -2.25
CA ILE A 273 -4.32 4.39 -1.15
C ILE A 273 -5.13 3.87 0.05
N ARG A 274 -5.49 2.58 0.04
CA ARG A 274 -6.38 1.97 1.05
C ARG A 274 -5.90 0.60 1.51
N LEU A 275 -6.38 0.18 2.68
CA LEU A 275 -6.28 -1.20 3.15
C LEU A 275 -7.60 -1.93 2.91
N TYR A 276 -7.51 -3.19 2.50
CA TYR A 276 -8.62 -4.09 2.26
C TYR A 276 -8.43 -5.34 3.09
N ALA A 277 -9.38 -5.60 3.99
CA ALA A 277 -9.37 -6.78 4.84
C ALA A 277 -10.80 -7.15 5.17
N ARG A 278 -11.03 -8.44 5.41
CA ARG A 278 -12.33 -8.98 5.77
C ARG A 278 -12.26 -9.60 7.17
N PRO A 279 -13.07 -9.15 8.16
CA PRO A 279 -13.19 -9.87 9.41
C PRO A 279 -13.79 -11.27 9.19
N ALA A 280 -13.25 -12.28 9.86
CA ALA A 280 -13.74 -13.65 9.81
C ALA A 280 -13.50 -14.38 11.14
N ASP A 281 -14.20 -15.48 11.35
CA ASP A 281 -13.91 -16.40 12.44
C ASP A 281 -12.69 -17.26 12.10
N THR A 282 -11.60 -17.07 12.85
CA THR A 282 -10.34 -17.80 12.67
C THR A 282 -9.98 -18.50 13.98
N GLY A 283 -10.10 -19.82 14.02
CA GLY A 283 -9.78 -20.61 15.22
C GLY A 283 -10.63 -20.25 16.45
N GLY A 284 -11.91 -19.92 16.25
CA GLY A 284 -12.83 -19.55 17.32
C GLY A 284 -12.67 -18.11 17.86
N LYS A 285 -11.84 -17.29 17.22
CA LYS A 285 -11.68 -15.86 17.52
C LYS A 285 -11.93 -15.01 16.28
N LEU A 286 -12.27 -13.74 16.47
CA LEU A 286 -12.35 -12.80 15.36
C LEU A 286 -10.94 -12.50 14.83
N GLY A 287 -10.71 -12.75 13.55
CA GLY A 287 -9.47 -12.53 12.83
C GLY A 287 -9.74 -11.99 11.43
N ILE A 288 -8.75 -12.10 10.54
CA ILE A 288 -8.85 -11.69 9.14
C ILE A 288 -8.95 -12.91 8.25
N ALA A 289 -9.89 -12.89 7.29
CA ALA A 289 -10.11 -13.96 6.33
C ALA A 289 -8.82 -14.28 5.55
N GLY A 290 -8.52 -15.57 5.41
CA GLY A 290 -7.31 -16.03 4.71
C GLY A 290 -5.98 -15.62 5.34
N GLY A 291 -5.97 -15.01 6.54
CA GLY A 291 -4.74 -14.52 7.19
C GLY A 291 -4.01 -13.45 6.37
N ARG A 292 -4.74 -12.71 5.53
CA ARG A 292 -4.17 -11.74 4.59
C ARG A 292 -5.00 -10.46 4.56
N TYR A 293 -4.32 -9.34 4.43
CA TYR A 293 -4.93 -8.07 4.03
C TYR A 293 -4.15 -7.49 2.86
N ALA A 294 -4.76 -6.59 2.10
CA ALA A 294 -4.13 -5.97 0.96
C ALA A 294 -4.04 -4.45 1.16
N ALA A 295 -3.01 -3.84 0.56
CA ALA A 295 -2.84 -2.40 0.49
C ALA A 295 -2.71 -1.96 -0.96
N THR A 296 -3.48 -0.96 -1.37
CA THR A 296 -3.30 -0.32 -2.68
C THR A 296 -2.43 0.92 -2.56
N TYR A 297 -1.65 1.19 -3.59
CA TYR A 297 -0.97 2.47 -3.81
C TYR A 297 -0.96 2.73 -5.32
N PHE A 298 -1.97 3.48 -5.79
CA PHE A 298 -2.19 3.73 -7.22
C PHE A 298 -2.26 2.43 -8.03
N ARG A 299 -1.20 2.12 -8.79
CA ARG A 299 -1.13 0.96 -9.70
C ARG A 299 -0.55 -0.30 -9.07
N VAL A 300 -0.19 -0.24 -7.79
CA VAL A 300 0.40 -1.36 -7.07
C VAL A 300 -0.55 -1.84 -5.98
N VAL A 301 -0.69 -3.16 -5.88
CA VAL A 301 -1.39 -3.84 -4.79
C VAL A 301 -0.41 -4.75 -4.08
N MET A 302 -0.34 -4.62 -2.76
CA MET A 302 0.54 -5.39 -1.88
C MET A 302 -0.31 -6.30 -1.00
N GLY A 303 -0.03 -7.60 -0.99
CA GLY A 303 -0.62 -8.54 -0.06
C GLY A 303 0.26 -8.74 1.16
N LEU A 304 -0.32 -8.59 2.34
CA LEU A 304 0.39 -8.60 3.61
C LEU A 304 -0.17 -9.69 4.53
N ASP A 305 0.70 -10.27 5.35
CA ASP A 305 0.31 -11.24 6.37
C ASP A 305 -0.44 -10.54 7.51
N ALA A 306 -1.61 -11.05 7.88
CA ALA A 306 -2.45 -10.42 8.90
C ALA A 306 -1.90 -10.56 10.34
N ALA A 307 -0.91 -11.43 10.58
CA ALA A 307 -0.32 -11.61 11.90
C ALA A 307 0.80 -10.59 12.19
N ASP A 308 1.69 -10.36 11.22
CA ASP A 308 2.89 -9.52 11.42
C ASP A 308 3.04 -8.38 10.39
N GLY A 309 2.14 -8.30 9.42
CA GLY A 309 2.18 -7.31 8.35
C GLY A 309 3.26 -7.59 7.31
N SER A 310 3.96 -8.73 7.31
CA SER A 310 5.01 -9.05 6.33
C SER A 310 4.46 -9.07 4.90
N LEU A 311 5.24 -8.56 3.93
CA LEU A 311 4.84 -8.56 2.53
C LEU A 311 4.92 -9.99 1.96
N ARG A 312 3.87 -10.43 1.25
CA ARG A 312 3.72 -11.80 0.74
C ARG A 312 3.62 -11.88 -0.78
N TRP A 313 2.99 -10.88 -1.41
CA TRP A 313 2.88 -10.76 -2.86
C TRP A 313 2.69 -9.30 -3.26
N VAL A 314 3.01 -8.98 -4.52
CA VAL A 314 2.83 -7.67 -5.14
C VAL A 314 2.23 -7.84 -6.54
N ARG A 315 1.23 -7.03 -6.88
CA ARG A 315 0.62 -6.97 -8.20
C ARG A 315 0.71 -5.57 -8.77
N THR A 316 0.99 -5.48 -10.06
CA THR A 316 1.06 -4.22 -10.82
C THR A 316 -0.06 -4.17 -11.85
N TYR A 317 -0.62 -2.98 -12.03
CA TYR A 317 -1.72 -2.70 -12.94
C TYR A 317 -1.31 -1.64 -13.97
N GLY A 318 -1.95 -1.69 -15.14
CA GLY A 318 -1.71 -0.70 -16.20
C GLY A 318 -2.33 0.66 -15.91
N GLN A 319 -3.32 0.72 -15.02
CA GLN A 319 -4.01 1.93 -14.59
C GLN A 319 -4.18 1.93 -13.06
N ASP A 320 -4.59 3.07 -12.51
CA ASP A 320 -4.80 3.21 -11.08
C ASP A 320 -5.94 2.29 -10.61
N VAL A 321 -5.70 1.60 -9.50
CA VAL A 321 -6.73 0.90 -8.75
C VAL A 321 -7.57 1.94 -8.02
N LEU A 322 -8.87 1.99 -8.34
CA LEU A 322 -9.79 3.01 -7.85
C LEU A 322 -10.64 2.53 -6.66
N GLY A 323 -10.72 1.22 -6.45
CA GLY A 323 -11.44 0.61 -5.35
C GLY A 323 -11.27 -0.91 -5.32
N GLY A 324 -11.78 -1.55 -4.27
CA GLY A 324 -11.70 -2.99 -4.10
C GLY A 324 -12.44 -3.47 -2.86
N ASP A 325 -12.41 -4.78 -2.63
CA ASP A 325 -12.90 -5.40 -1.40
C ASP A 325 -12.20 -6.74 -1.13
N ALA A 326 -12.21 -7.18 0.13
CA ALA A 326 -11.71 -8.47 0.56
C ALA A 326 -12.84 -9.50 0.59
N ALA A 327 -12.68 -10.56 -0.20
CA ALA A 327 -13.59 -11.69 -0.31
C ALA A 327 -13.36 -12.71 0.82
N SER A 328 -14.09 -13.83 0.84
CA SER A 328 -13.89 -14.86 1.88
C SER A 328 -12.50 -15.51 1.83
N ASN A 329 -11.85 -15.51 0.67
CA ASN A 329 -10.57 -16.17 0.41
C ASN A 329 -9.76 -15.50 -0.72
N GLY A 330 -9.81 -14.17 -0.80
CA GLY A 330 -9.12 -13.41 -1.84
C GLY A 330 -9.50 -11.94 -1.85
N PHE A 331 -9.25 -11.25 -2.96
CA PHE A 331 -9.50 -9.84 -3.14
C PHE A 331 -10.05 -9.53 -4.53
N ALA A 332 -10.91 -8.53 -4.64
CA ALA A 332 -11.37 -7.97 -5.91
C ALA A 332 -10.91 -6.51 -6.00
N PHE A 333 -10.29 -6.12 -7.12
CA PHE A 333 -9.77 -4.76 -7.35
C PHE A 333 -10.26 -4.22 -8.68
N CYS A 334 -10.78 -2.99 -8.66
CA CYS A 334 -11.31 -2.30 -9.83
C CYS A 334 -10.37 -1.18 -10.27
N ASP A 335 -9.95 -1.19 -11.53
CA ASP A 335 -9.08 -0.16 -12.10
C ASP A 335 -9.84 0.90 -12.92
N ALA A 336 -9.14 1.96 -13.32
CA ALA A 336 -9.72 3.06 -14.10
C ALA A 336 -10.20 2.66 -15.51
N THR A 337 -9.79 1.50 -16.04
CA THR A 337 -10.34 0.97 -17.30
C THR A 337 -11.71 0.31 -17.11
N GLY A 338 -12.13 0.10 -15.86
CA GLY A 338 -13.35 -0.63 -15.52
C GLY A 338 -13.15 -2.14 -15.41
N LYS A 339 -11.90 -2.62 -15.43
CA LYS A 339 -11.58 -4.03 -15.17
C LYS A 339 -11.57 -4.31 -13.68
N VAL A 340 -12.15 -5.44 -13.30
CA VAL A 340 -12.21 -5.92 -11.93
C VAL A 340 -11.40 -7.20 -11.83
N ALA A 341 -10.17 -7.11 -11.37
CA ALA A 341 -9.30 -8.26 -11.17
C ALA A 341 -9.68 -9.02 -9.91
N LEU A 342 -9.75 -10.35 -10.00
CA LEU A 342 -9.96 -11.26 -8.89
C LEU A 342 -8.65 -11.95 -8.56
N LEU A 343 -8.22 -11.81 -7.31
CA LEU A 343 -6.99 -12.40 -6.80
C LEU A 343 -7.31 -13.36 -5.67
N ASP A 344 -6.69 -14.54 -5.67
CA ASP A 344 -6.73 -15.40 -4.50
C ASP A 344 -5.93 -14.79 -3.31
N SER A 345 -5.99 -15.43 -2.14
CA SER A 345 -5.27 -14.94 -0.95
C SER A 345 -3.75 -14.85 -1.12
N ASN A 346 -3.17 -15.56 -2.09
CA ASN A 346 -1.74 -15.57 -2.40
C ASN A 346 -1.38 -14.63 -3.56
N GLY A 347 -2.33 -13.82 -4.04
CA GLY A 347 -2.12 -12.88 -5.14
C GLY A 347 -2.12 -13.56 -6.52
N GLY A 348 -2.53 -14.83 -6.60
CA GLY A 348 -2.73 -15.54 -7.86
C GLY A 348 -3.90 -14.99 -8.65
N ASP A 349 -3.78 -14.96 -9.97
CA ASP A 349 -4.82 -14.48 -10.88
C ASP A 349 -5.97 -15.50 -10.98
N ALA A 350 -7.11 -15.17 -10.38
CA ALA A 350 -8.29 -16.03 -10.30
C ALA A 350 -9.37 -15.67 -11.33
N GLY A 351 -9.12 -14.66 -12.17
CA GLY A 351 -10.04 -14.20 -13.20
C GLY A 351 -10.33 -12.70 -13.13
N GLN A 352 -11.30 -12.26 -13.93
CA GLN A 352 -11.69 -10.86 -14.01
C GLN A 352 -13.16 -10.70 -14.39
N ALA A 353 -13.76 -9.60 -13.93
CA ALA A 353 -14.98 -9.04 -14.50
C ALA A 353 -14.68 -7.72 -15.22
N ASP A 354 -15.62 -7.23 -16.02
CA ASP A 354 -15.44 -6.03 -16.84
C ASP A 354 -16.72 -5.19 -16.87
N LEU A 355 -16.62 -3.96 -16.36
CA LEU A 355 -17.71 -2.98 -16.32
C LEU A 355 -18.11 -2.46 -17.72
N GLY A 356 -17.27 -2.70 -18.74
CA GLY A 356 -17.53 -2.36 -20.14
C GLY A 356 -17.29 -0.89 -20.49
N SER A 357 -16.76 -0.10 -19.57
CA SER A 357 -16.47 1.33 -19.72
C SER A 357 -15.33 1.74 -18.79
N SER A 358 -14.54 2.74 -19.19
CA SER A 358 -13.64 3.44 -18.26
C SER A 358 -14.43 4.14 -17.16
N VAL A 359 -13.88 4.14 -15.95
CA VAL A 359 -14.56 4.68 -14.76
C VAL A 359 -13.67 5.70 -14.05
N GLN A 360 -14.27 6.71 -13.44
CA GLN A 360 -13.57 7.74 -12.66
C GLN A 360 -13.56 7.43 -11.15
N GLY A 361 -14.38 6.48 -10.71
CA GLY A 361 -14.43 5.96 -9.34
C GLY A 361 -15.04 4.55 -9.37
N CYS A 362 -14.73 3.72 -8.37
CA CYS A 362 -15.25 2.36 -8.33
C CYS A 362 -15.42 1.88 -6.89
N VAL A 363 -16.54 1.22 -6.61
CA VAL A 363 -16.84 0.60 -5.32
C VAL A 363 -17.10 -0.88 -5.56
N VAL A 364 -16.53 -1.74 -4.74
CA VAL A 364 -16.66 -3.19 -4.85
C VAL A 364 -17.21 -3.72 -3.54
N GLN A 365 -18.14 -4.66 -3.62
CA GLN A 365 -18.59 -5.45 -2.48
C GLN A 365 -18.42 -6.92 -2.86
N ALA A 366 -17.54 -7.63 -2.16
CA ALA A 366 -17.34 -9.06 -2.35
C ALA A 366 -18.39 -9.88 -1.58
N GLY A 367 -18.96 -9.36 -0.50
CA GLY A 367 -20.01 -10.06 0.25
C GLY A 367 -19.56 -11.46 0.69
N GLY A 368 -20.35 -12.50 0.45
CA GLY A 368 -19.96 -13.89 0.70
C GLY A 368 -19.15 -14.57 -0.42
N PHE A 369 -18.72 -13.82 -1.44
CA PHE A 369 -18.09 -14.38 -2.64
C PHE A 369 -16.79 -15.11 -2.31
N ALA A 370 -16.67 -16.33 -2.84
CA ALA A 370 -15.46 -17.13 -2.77
C ALA A 370 -14.69 -17.02 -4.09
N ILE A 371 -13.48 -16.48 -4.03
CA ILE A 371 -12.59 -16.38 -5.18
C ILE A 371 -11.86 -17.72 -5.34
N PRO A 372 -11.87 -18.35 -6.52
CA PRO A 372 -11.17 -19.60 -6.72
C PRO A 372 -9.65 -19.43 -6.62
N ALA A 373 -8.92 -20.54 -6.47
CA ALA A 373 -7.46 -20.49 -6.54
C ALA A 373 -7.01 -19.99 -7.92
N GLY A 374 -6.07 -19.04 -7.92
CA GLY A 374 -5.59 -18.37 -9.11
C GLY A 374 -4.26 -18.91 -9.62
N LYS A 375 -3.90 -18.50 -10.84
CA LYS A 375 -2.56 -18.76 -11.41
C LYS A 375 -1.52 -17.93 -10.64
N PRO A 376 -0.46 -18.53 -10.08
CA PRO A 376 0.57 -17.79 -9.36
C PRO A 376 1.23 -16.70 -10.21
N ALA A 377 1.55 -15.56 -9.58
CA ALA A 377 2.14 -14.39 -10.24
C ALA A 377 3.68 -14.41 -10.31
N GLY A 378 4.31 -15.57 -10.13
CA GLY A 378 5.77 -15.72 -10.01
C GLY A 378 6.26 -15.60 -8.57
N SER A 379 7.58 -15.55 -8.39
CA SER A 379 8.20 -15.36 -7.08
C SER A 379 8.03 -13.91 -6.57
N LEU A 380 8.12 -13.70 -5.26
CA LEU A 380 8.01 -12.36 -4.68
C LEU A 380 9.13 -11.40 -5.16
N PRO A 381 10.41 -11.81 -5.31
CA PRO A 381 11.43 -10.95 -5.90
C PRO A 381 11.10 -10.48 -7.32
N GLU A 382 10.56 -11.36 -8.19
CA GLU A 382 10.16 -10.99 -9.55
C GLU A 382 8.99 -10.00 -9.54
N GLN A 383 8.01 -10.21 -8.66
CA GLN A 383 6.88 -9.30 -8.49
C GLN A 383 7.34 -7.91 -8.03
N LEU A 384 8.27 -7.86 -7.07
CA LEU A 384 8.85 -6.61 -6.56
C LEU A 384 9.66 -5.88 -7.62
N ALA A 385 10.53 -6.58 -8.35
CA ALA A 385 11.32 -6.01 -9.44
C ALA A 385 10.40 -5.34 -10.47
N LYS A 386 9.36 -6.06 -10.92
CA LYS A 386 8.35 -5.54 -11.85
C LYS A 386 7.61 -4.31 -11.31
N ALA A 387 7.32 -4.27 -10.01
CA ALA A 387 6.63 -3.14 -9.38
C ALA A 387 7.49 -1.89 -9.23
N ILE A 388 8.80 -2.06 -8.99
CA ILE A 388 9.75 -0.94 -8.93
C ILE A 388 9.88 -0.26 -10.29
N GLU A 389 9.72 -0.99 -11.39
CA GLU A 389 9.80 -0.44 -12.75
C GLU A 389 8.60 0.43 -13.17
N VAL A 390 7.53 0.51 -12.37
CA VAL A 390 6.36 1.33 -12.70
C VAL A 390 6.72 2.82 -12.69
N ARG A 391 6.75 3.44 -13.87
CA ARG A 391 7.21 4.82 -14.08
C ARG A 391 6.07 5.82 -13.98
N GLU A 392 5.74 6.21 -12.76
CA GLU A 392 4.81 7.32 -12.49
C GLU A 392 5.39 8.18 -11.37
N THR A 393 5.17 9.50 -11.42
CA THR A 393 5.79 10.42 -10.46
C THR A 393 5.28 10.20 -9.04
N GLU A 394 4.02 9.78 -8.90
CA GLU A 394 3.40 9.44 -7.64
C GLU A 394 3.98 8.16 -7.02
N MET A 395 4.66 7.31 -7.81
CA MET A 395 5.14 6.01 -7.36
C MET A 395 6.45 6.05 -6.57
N ALA A 396 7.14 7.19 -6.50
CA ALA A 396 8.47 7.29 -5.89
C ALA A 396 8.54 6.74 -4.44
N THR A 397 7.53 7.02 -3.62
CA THR A 397 7.48 6.52 -2.23
C THR A 397 7.27 5.01 -2.18
N ALA A 398 6.40 4.48 -3.04
CA ALA A 398 6.17 3.04 -3.14
C ALA A 398 7.40 2.31 -3.69
N GLN A 399 8.04 2.82 -4.74
CA GLN A 399 9.25 2.22 -5.31
C GLN A 399 10.37 2.09 -4.27
N ARG A 400 10.59 3.12 -3.44
CA ARG A 400 11.58 3.05 -2.36
C ARG A 400 11.22 2.04 -1.29
N PHE A 401 9.95 1.95 -0.92
CA PHE A 401 9.47 0.91 0.01
C PHE A 401 9.71 -0.49 -0.57
N LEU A 402 9.29 -0.73 -1.81
CA LEU A 402 9.43 -2.04 -2.48
C LEU A 402 10.90 -2.42 -2.68
N LEU A 403 11.77 -1.45 -3.00
CA LEU A 403 13.21 -1.68 -3.12
C LEU A 403 13.84 -2.10 -1.79
N ARG A 404 13.40 -1.52 -0.66
CA ARG A 404 13.84 -1.96 0.68
C ARG A 404 13.38 -3.38 1.00
N GLU A 405 12.11 -3.70 0.71
CA GLU A 405 11.60 -5.07 0.89
C GLU A 405 12.39 -6.08 0.03
N LEU A 406 12.67 -5.73 -1.23
CA LEU A 406 13.47 -6.54 -2.13
C LEU A 406 14.90 -6.74 -1.60
N GLY A 407 15.55 -5.67 -1.14
CA GLY A 407 16.92 -5.70 -0.61
C GLY A 407 17.08 -6.52 0.67
N ALA A 408 16.04 -6.66 1.48
CA ALA A 408 16.05 -7.48 2.70
C ALA A 408 16.07 -8.99 2.41
N MET A 409 15.67 -9.41 1.20
CA MET A 409 15.56 -10.82 0.82
C MET A 409 16.93 -11.42 0.46
N GLN A 410 17.16 -12.68 0.84
CA GLN A 410 18.47 -13.35 0.66
C GLN A 410 18.55 -14.20 -0.62
N GLU A 411 17.56 -14.15 -1.49
CA GLU A 411 17.52 -14.97 -2.71
C GLU A 411 18.48 -14.45 -3.79
N PRO A 412 19.19 -15.32 -4.55
CA PRO A 412 20.08 -14.89 -5.64
C PRO A 412 19.40 -14.04 -6.73
N LEU A 413 18.12 -14.31 -7.00
CA LEU A 413 17.30 -13.54 -7.95
C LEU A 413 17.18 -12.04 -7.60
N VAL A 414 17.28 -11.70 -6.32
CA VAL A 414 17.32 -10.31 -5.85
C VAL A 414 18.57 -9.59 -6.37
N THR A 415 19.72 -10.28 -6.37
CA THR A 415 20.96 -9.73 -6.91
C THR A 415 20.79 -9.39 -8.39
N LYS A 416 20.20 -10.29 -9.19
CA LYS A 416 19.86 -10.01 -10.59
C LYS A 416 18.98 -8.77 -10.72
N ALA A 417 17.90 -8.67 -9.96
CA ALA A 417 17.00 -7.52 -10.02
C ALA A 417 17.68 -6.20 -9.65
N LEU A 418 18.56 -6.19 -8.65
CA LEU A 418 19.33 -5.01 -8.25
C LEU A 418 20.35 -4.60 -9.32
N VAL A 419 20.99 -5.57 -9.99
CA VAL A 419 21.87 -5.32 -11.14
C VAL A 419 21.07 -4.70 -12.29
N ASP A 420 19.93 -5.29 -12.66
CA ASP A 420 19.06 -4.80 -13.73
C ASP A 420 18.62 -3.36 -13.44
N LEU A 421 18.19 -3.08 -12.21
CA LEU A 421 17.78 -1.74 -11.77
C LEU A 421 18.92 -0.72 -11.79
N ALA A 422 20.11 -1.11 -11.33
CA ALA A 422 21.27 -0.23 -11.27
C ALA A 422 21.92 0.05 -12.64
N SER A 423 21.73 -0.87 -13.59
CA SER A 423 22.24 -0.75 -14.96
C SER A 423 21.26 -0.01 -15.89
N ASN A 424 19.97 0.05 -15.53
CA ASN A 424 18.94 0.66 -16.36
C ASN A 424 19.06 2.20 -16.40
N PRO A 425 19.26 2.81 -17.58
CA PRO A 425 19.44 4.27 -17.70
C PRO A 425 18.16 5.05 -17.38
N ARG A 426 17.01 4.38 -17.31
CA ARG A 426 15.71 4.99 -17.00
C ARG A 426 15.38 4.91 -15.50
N THR A 427 16.24 4.33 -14.68
CA THR A 427 16.06 4.30 -13.22
C THR A 427 16.28 5.70 -12.65
N PRO A 428 15.31 6.24 -11.87
CA PRO A 428 15.48 7.53 -11.19
C PRO A 428 16.72 7.56 -10.29
N ALA A 429 17.46 8.68 -10.27
CA ALA A 429 18.72 8.80 -9.55
C ALA A 429 18.64 8.36 -8.07
N LEU A 430 17.55 8.71 -7.37
CA LEU A 430 17.37 8.32 -5.97
C LEU A 430 17.21 6.79 -5.80
N LEU A 431 16.51 6.11 -6.71
CA LEU A 431 16.37 4.65 -6.68
C LEU A 431 17.66 3.96 -7.12
N LEU A 432 18.40 4.57 -8.04
CA LEU A 432 19.69 4.08 -8.50
C LEU A 432 20.69 4.01 -7.35
N GLU A 433 20.82 5.08 -6.56
CA GLU A 433 21.72 5.10 -5.40
C GLU A 433 21.33 4.05 -4.35
N ASP A 434 20.03 3.98 -3.99
CA ASP A 434 19.52 2.97 -3.06
C ASP A 434 19.81 1.54 -3.58
N ALA A 435 19.63 1.28 -4.88
CA ALA A 435 19.89 -0.02 -5.51
C ALA A 435 21.38 -0.39 -5.51
N ARG A 436 22.26 0.57 -5.85
CA ARG A 436 23.72 0.40 -5.82
C ARG A 436 24.22 0.10 -4.42
N GLN A 437 23.66 0.76 -3.41
CA GLN A 437 24.01 0.50 -2.01
C GLN A 437 23.59 -0.91 -1.57
N LEU A 438 22.36 -1.32 -1.90
CA LEU A 438 21.88 -2.67 -1.60
C LEU A 438 22.71 -3.74 -2.32
N LEU A 439 23.06 -3.51 -3.59
CA LEU A 439 23.89 -4.42 -4.39
C LEU A 439 25.27 -4.64 -3.76
N ALA A 440 25.94 -3.57 -3.28
CA ALA A 440 27.24 -3.67 -2.63
C ALA A 440 27.24 -4.52 -1.34
N SER A 441 26.09 -4.56 -0.66
CA SER A 441 25.93 -5.34 0.58
C SER A 441 25.59 -6.82 0.34
N ARG A 442 25.37 -7.23 -0.92
CA ARG A 442 24.98 -8.61 -1.26
C ARG A 442 26.09 -9.61 -0.91
N ARG A 443 25.67 -10.83 -0.58
CA ARG A 443 26.56 -11.97 -0.24
C ARG A 443 26.16 -13.26 -0.98
N ASN A 444 25.34 -13.15 -2.01
CA ASN A 444 24.84 -14.26 -2.83
C ASN A 444 24.51 -13.77 -4.25
N GLY A 445 24.33 -14.70 -5.19
CA GLY A 445 24.06 -14.40 -6.60
C GLY A 445 25.30 -13.91 -7.36
N ALA A 446 26.49 -14.44 -7.03
CA ALA A 446 27.74 -14.07 -7.69
C ALA A 446 27.70 -14.33 -9.19
N GLU A 447 26.97 -15.35 -9.64
CA GLU A 447 26.77 -15.68 -11.05
C GLU A 447 26.18 -14.48 -11.83
N TYR A 448 25.18 -13.80 -11.29
CA TYR A 448 24.57 -12.62 -11.92
C TYR A 448 25.50 -11.40 -11.88
N MET A 449 26.30 -11.28 -10.81
CA MET A 449 27.28 -10.20 -10.71
C MET A 449 28.41 -10.36 -11.71
N LEU A 450 28.90 -11.60 -11.90
CA LEU A 450 29.95 -11.94 -12.86
C LEU A 450 29.44 -11.79 -14.29
N GLU A 451 28.21 -12.24 -14.57
CA GLU A 451 27.56 -12.03 -15.88
C GLU A 451 27.45 -10.54 -16.21
N ALA A 452 27.06 -9.71 -15.24
CA ALA A 452 26.97 -8.28 -15.42
C ALA A 452 28.34 -7.61 -15.65
N LEU A 453 29.37 -8.02 -14.90
CA LEU A 453 30.73 -7.52 -15.09
C LEU A 453 31.34 -7.90 -16.44
N ALA A 454 30.90 -9.01 -17.05
CA ALA A 454 31.33 -9.40 -18.38
C ALA A 454 30.75 -8.49 -19.49
N GLN A 455 29.76 -7.65 -19.18
CA GLN A 455 29.20 -6.69 -20.11
C GLN A 455 30.04 -5.40 -20.13
N HIS A 456 30.32 -4.92 -21.34
CA HIS A 456 31.02 -3.66 -21.59
C HIS A 456 30.08 -2.63 -22.18
N TYR A 457 30.36 -1.35 -21.92
CA TYR A 457 29.70 -0.28 -22.65
C TYR A 457 30.04 -0.41 -24.13
N ASP A 458 29.01 -0.64 -24.95
CA ASP A 458 29.14 -0.76 -26.39
C ASP A 458 27.93 -0.10 -27.05
N PHE A 459 28.18 1.10 -27.58
CA PHE A 459 27.18 1.88 -28.29
C PHE A 459 26.66 1.18 -29.55
N LEU A 460 27.48 0.35 -30.21
CA LEU A 460 27.08 -0.37 -31.43
C LEU A 460 26.19 -1.58 -31.11
N SER A 461 26.33 -2.14 -29.90
CA SER A 461 25.54 -3.26 -29.40
C SER A 461 24.39 -2.83 -28.46
N ASP A 462 24.04 -1.54 -28.44
CA ASP A 462 22.98 -0.95 -27.61
C ASP A 462 23.17 -1.14 -26.08
N VAL A 463 24.41 -1.32 -25.62
CA VAL A 463 24.76 -1.32 -24.19
C VAL A 463 25.08 0.12 -23.77
N LEU A 464 24.03 0.84 -23.39
CA LEU A 464 24.06 2.29 -23.17
C LEU A 464 24.57 2.73 -21.78
N ARG A 465 24.94 1.79 -20.91
CA ARG A 465 25.52 2.11 -19.59
C ARG A 465 26.42 0.97 -19.12
N SER A 466 27.58 1.32 -18.56
CA SER A 466 28.42 0.33 -17.88
C SER A 466 27.66 -0.30 -16.72
N PRO A 467 27.94 -1.59 -16.41
CA PRO A 467 27.39 -2.24 -15.23
C PRO A 467 27.79 -1.45 -13.96
N PRO A 468 27.10 -1.64 -12.82
CA PRO A 468 27.45 -1.00 -11.56
C PRO A 468 28.74 -1.60 -10.98
N VAL A 469 29.88 -1.32 -11.61
CA VAL A 469 31.19 -1.94 -11.34
C VAL A 469 31.58 -1.83 -9.87
N GLY A 470 31.49 -0.64 -9.27
CA GLY A 470 31.86 -0.43 -7.86
C GLY A 470 31.05 -1.29 -6.89
N PRO A 471 29.71 -1.25 -6.92
CA PRO A 471 28.87 -2.14 -6.13
C PRO A 471 29.13 -3.63 -6.34
N LEU A 472 29.35 -4.06 -7.58
CA LEU A 472 29.66 -5.45 -7.91
C LEU A 472 31.01 -5.87 -7.32
N ALA A 473 32.02 -5.00 -7.44
CA ALA A 473 33.36 -5.22 -6.89
C ALA A 473 33.33 -5.41 -5.36
N ASP A 474 32.60 -4.56 -4.64
CA ASP A 474 32.47 -4.66 -3.19
C ASP A 474 31.80 -5.97 -2.76
N ALA A 475 30.72 -6.35 -3.42
CA ALA A 475 29.97 -7.57 -3.11
C ALA A 475 30.81 -8.83 -3.40
N LEU A 476 31.42 -8.92 -4.59
CA LEU A 476 32.26 -10.07 -4.98
C LEU A 476 33.52 -10.18 -4.12
N SER A 477 34.13 -9.05 -3.75
CA SER A 477 35.26 -9.00 -2.81
C SER A 477 34.87 -9.51 -1.42
N ALA A 478 33.68 -9.13 -0.93
CA ALA A 478 33.16 -9.64 0.34
C ALA A 478 32.89 -11.15 0.30
N MET A 479 32.54 -11.69 -0.87
CA MET A 479 32.34 -13.13 -1.09
C MET A 479 33.65 -13.91 -1.35
N ASN A 480 34.78 -13.21 -1.54
CA ASN A 480 36.06 -13.79 -1.98
C ASN A 480 35.97 -14.48 -3.36
N GLU A 481 35.14 -13.97 -4.27
CA GLU A 481 34.94 -14.56 -5.60
C GLU A 481 36.09 -14.19 -6.54
N THR A 482 37.07 -15.08 -6.69
CA THR A 482 38.29 -14.81 -7.47
C THR A 482 38.04 -14.73 -8.97
N LYS A 483 36.95 -15.33 -9.48
CA LYS A 483 36.59 -15.21 -10.90
C LYS A 483 36.28 -13.77 -11.32
N ALA A 484 36.01 -12.89 -10.36
CA ALA A 484 35.80 -11.46 -10.61
C ALA A 484 37.09 -10.71 -10.97
N ALA A 485 38.28 -11.25 -10.66
CA ALA A 485 39.54 -10.54 -10.81
C ALA A 485 39.81 -10.09 -12.26
N GLY A 486 39.68 -11.00 -13.24
CA GLY A 486 39.86 -10.67 -14.66
C GLY A 486 38.91 -9.56 -15.14
N PRO A 487 37.58 -9.73 -15.04
CA PRO A 487 36.62 -8.69 -15.43
C PRO A 487 36.87 -7.34 -14.74
N LEU A 488 37.15 -7.34 -13.43
CA LEU A 488 37.44 -6.09 -12.70
C LEU A 488 38.72 -5.42 -13.19
N ALA A 489 39.76 -6.18 -13.52
CA ALA A 489 41.02 -5.64 -14.03
C ALA A 489 40.83 -4.98 -15.41
N HIS A 490 39.99 -5.54 -16.28
CA HIS A 490 39.62 -4.90 -17.54
C HIS A 490 38.84 -3.59 -17.32
N HIS A 491 37.90 -3.57 -16.37
CA HIS A 491 37.10 -2.37 -16.05
C HIS A 491 37.93 -1.22 -15.47
N LEU A 492 39.14 -1.46 -14.94
CA LEU A 492 40.01 -0.38 -14.44
C LEU A 492 40.35 0.66 -15.51
N ASN A 493 40.47 0.25 -16.77
CA ASN A 493 40.86 1.12 -17.88
C ASN A 493 39.68 1.46 -18.81
N ASP A 494 38.44 1.13 -18.41
CA ASP A 494 37.25 1.48 -19.19
C ASP A 494 36.83 2.93 -18.91
N ALA A 495 36.87 3.77 -19.94
CA ALA A 495 36.55 5.19 -19.85
C ALA A 495 35.08 5.48 -19.49
N ALA A 496 34.18 4.50 -19.61
CA ALA A 496 32.79 4.66 -19.23
C ALA A 496 32.56 4.50 -17.70
N ASN A 497 33.56 4.03 -16.96
CA ASN A 497 33.46 3.86 -15.51
C ASN A 497 33.70 5.18 -14.75
N THR A 498 32.95 5.39 -13.68
CA THR A 498 33.13 6.55 -12.81
C THR A 498 34.37 6.40 -11.93
N PRO A 499 35.02 7.50 -11.49
CA PRO A 499 36.17 7.42 -10.57
C PRO A 499 35.89 6.61 -9.29
N ASN A 500 34.67 6.72 -8.75
CA ASN A 500 34.22 5.95 -7.59
C ASN A 500 34.14 4.43 -7.90
N ASP A 501 33.63 4.06 -9.08
CA ASP A 501 33.60 2.66 -9.51
C ASP A 501 35.01 2.10 -9.69
N ILE A 502 35.93 2.89 -10.26
CA ILE A 502 37.35 2.52 -10.44
C ILE A 502 38.04 2.32 -9.09
N GLU A 503 37.83 3.23 -8.11
CA GLU A 503 38.38 3.08 -6.76
C GLU A 503 37.96 1.75 -6.12
N ARG A 504 36.67 1.43 -6.20
CA ARG A 504 36.11 0.22 -5.58
C ARG A 504 36.55 -1.05 -6.29
N ALA A 505 36.64 -1.04 -7.62
CA ALA A 505 37.23 -2.13 -8.40
C ALA A 505 38.70 -2.38 -8.02
N ALA A 506 39.51 -1.32 -7.95
CA ALA A 506 40.91 -1.41 -7.54
C ALA A 506 41.07 -1.97 -6.12
N ARG A 507 40.22 -1.52 -5.19
CA ARG A 507 40.18 -2.02 -3.80
C ARG A 507 39.82 -3.51 -3.74
N ALA A 508 38.86 -3.96 -4.56
CA ALA A 508 38.53 -5.37 -4.68
C ALA A 508 39.71 -6.19 -5.23
N LEU A 509 40.39 -5.70 -6.27
CA LEU A 509 41.56 -6.36 -6.87
C LEU A 509 42.75 -6.48 -5.91
N ALA A 510 42.94 -5.51 -5.01
CA ALA A 510 43.93 -5.63 -3.93
C ALA A 510 43.77 -6.92 -3.13
N LYS A 511 42.54 -7.45 -3.02
CA LYS A 511 42.22 -8.73 -2.37
C LYS A 511 42.11 -9.90 -3.33
N LEU A 512 41.44 -9.73 -4.47
CA LEU A 512 41.03 -10.83 -5.36
C LEU A 512 42.04 -11.17 -6.47
N ALA A 513 42.87 -10.21 -6.89
CA ALA A 513 43.77 -10.39 -8.02
C ALA A 513 44.72 -11.59 -7.83
N THR A 514 45.14 -12.18 -8.94
CA THR A 514 46.14 -13.23 -9.02
C THR A 514 47.27 -12.80 -9.95
N ALA A 515 48.20 -13.70 -10.26
CA ALA A 515 49.25 -13.41 -11.24
C ALA A 515 48.70 -13.18 -12.66
N ALA A 516 47.49 -13.67 -12.97
CA ALA A 516 46.88 -13.53 -14.30
C ALA A 516 46.58 -12.07 -14.66
N GLU A 517 46.21 -11.25 -13.68
CA GLU A 517 45.82 -9.86 -13.88
C GLU A 517 47.00 -8.86 -13.85
N LEU A 518 48.25 -9.34 -13.70
CA LEU A 518 49.43 -8.47 -13.54
C LEU A 518 49.64 -7.49 -14.69
N GLY A 519 49.34 -7.91 -15.92
CA GLY A 519 49.46 -7.05 -17.11
C GLY A 519 48.56 -5.82 -16.99
N ASP A 520 47.28 -6.03 -16.73
CA ASP A 520 46.28 -4.97 -16.62
C ASP A 520 46.56 -4.03 -15.43
N LEU A 521 46.97 -4.60 -14.29
CA LEU A 521 47.34 -3.83 -13.09
C LEU A 521 48.54 -2.90 -13.36
N LYS A 522 49.57 -3.38 -14.08
CA LYS A 522 50.72 -2.56 -14.47
C LYS A 522 50.32 -1.45 -15.43
N THR A 523 49.48 -1.75 -16.41
CA THR A 523 48.98 -0.77 -17.37
C THR A 523 48.24 0.36 -16.67
N PHE A 524 47.27 0.04 -15.81
CA PHE A 524 46.54 1.04 -15.05
C PHE A 524 47.47 1.87 -14.15
N PHE A 525 48.36 1.20 -13.39
CA PHE A 525 49.30 1.89 -12.50
C PHE A 525 50.24 2.83 -13.25
N ALA A 526 50.76 2.41 -14.40
CA ALA A 526 51.63 3.25 -15.23
C ALA A 526 50.89 4.45 -15.81
N LEU A 527 49.64 4.26 -16.24
CA LEU A 527 48.81 5.30 -16.85
C LEU A 527 48.43 6.39 -15.86
N TYR A 528 48.01 6.01 -14.64
CA TYR A 528 47.36 6.95 -13.71
C TYR A 528 48.25 7.43 -12.55
N ARG A 529 49.41 6.83 -12.28
CA ARG A 529 50.27 7.26 -11.14
C ARG A 529 50.74 8.73 -11.22
N ALA A 530 50.77 9.31 -12.41
CA ALA A 530 51.22 10.69 -12.65
C ALA A 530 50.06 11.70 -12.73
N THR A 531 48.85 11.24 -13.04
CA THR A 531 47.68 12.09 -13.40
C THR A 531 46.47 11.84 -12.50
N ALA A 532 46.68 11.25 -11.31
CA ALA A 532 45.61 10.97 -10.35
C ALA A 532 45.24 12.25 -9.60
N ASP A 533 44.44 13.10 -10.25
CA ASP A 533 44.12 14.45 -9.76
C ASP A 533 42.91 14.46 -8.79
N GLU A 534 42.14 13.36 -8.75
CA GLU A 534 41.00 13.17 -7.85
C GLU A 534 41.32 12.16 -6.75
N LYS A 535 40.72 12.34 -5.57
CA LYS A 535 40.96 11.50 -4.39
C LYS A 535 40.66 10.02 -4.65
N GLU A 536 39.56 9.76 -5.35
CA GLU A 536 39.10 8.42 -5.73
C GLU A 536 40.15 7.72 -6.60
N LEU A 537 40.72 8.43 -7.57
CA LEU A 537 41.73 7.90 -8.47
C LEU A 537 43.08 7.69 -7.76
N VAL A 538 43.46 8.57 -6.83
CA VAL A 538 44.63 8.35 -5.94
C VAL A 538 44.45 7.05 -5.16
N ASN A 539 43.29 6.87 -4.51
CA ASN A 539 42.99 5.65 -3.75
C ASN A 539 42.99 4.39 -4.64
N ALA A 540 42.51 4.50 -5.87
CA ALA A 540 42.54 3.41 -6.85
C ALA A 540 43.99 2.99 -7.17
N VAL A 541 44.85 3.96 -7.49
CA VAL A 541 46.28 3.73 -7.80
C VAL A 541 46.99 3.07 -6.61
N LEU A 542 46.73 3.51 -5.38
CA LEU A 542 47.31 2.91 -4.17
C LEU A 542 46.81 1.49 -3.94
N SER A 543 45.54 1.21 -4.21
CA SER A 543 44.97 -0.15 -4.10
C SER A 543 45.56 -1.10 -5.15
N VAL A 544 45.77 -0.62 -6.39
CA VAL A 544 46.48 -1.37 -7.44
C VAL A 544 47.94 -1.60 -7.06
N ALA A 545 48.62 -0.62 -6.47
CA ALA A 545 49.99 -0.81 -5.96
C ALA A 545 50.04 -1.92 -4.89
N GLN A 546 49.07 -1.95 -3.98
CA GLN A 546 48.96 -3.03 -3.00
C GLN A 546 48.73 -4.40 -3.66
N ALA A 547 47.90 -4.47 -4.71
CA ALA A 547 47.73 -5.67 -5.51
C ALA A 547 49.05 -6.13 -6.15
N LEU A 548 49.77 -5.21 -6.81
CA LEU A 548 51.08 -5.48 -7.43
C LEU A 548 52.12 -5.99 -6.43
N LEU A 549 52.15 -5.45 -5.21
CA LEU A 549 53.03 -5.93 -4.14
C LEU A 549 52.66 -7.35 -3.69
N ARG A 550 51.37 -7.69 -3.67
CA ARG A 550 50.89 -9.01 -3.23
C ARG A 550 51.11 -10.10 -4.28
N VAL A 551 50.82 -9.82 -5.55
CA VAL A 551 50.79 -10.84 -6.62
C VAL A 551 51.92 -10.74 -7.64
N GLY A 552 52.64 -9.61 -7.70
CA GLY A 552 53.65 -9.33 -8.73
C GLY A 552 55.07 -9.80 -8.40
N GLY A 553 55.28 -10.47 -7.27
CA GLY A 553 56.60 -10.91 -6.85
C GLY A 553 57.61 -9.76 -6.75
N ASP A 554 58.86 -10.01 -7.14
CA ASP A 554 59.92 -9.00 -7.08
C ASP A 554 59.75 -7.91 -8.15
N GLU A 555 59.14 -8.23 -9.28
CA GLU A 555 58.85 -7.26 -10.32
C GLU A 555 57.83 -6.22 -9.85
N GLY A 556 56.73 -6.67 -9.23
CA GLY A 556 55.71 -5.78 -8.65
C GLY A 556 56.30 -4.87 -7.57
N LYS A 557 57.17 -5.40 -6.69
CA LYS A 557 57.91 -4.61 -5.70
C LYS A 557 58.79 -3.55 -6.36
N ARG A 558 59.49 -3.90 -7.45
CA ARG A 558 60.36 -2.97 -8.18
C ARG A 558 59.54 -1.82 -8.78
N VAL A 559 58.44 -2.14 -9.49
CA VAL A 559 57.56 -1.14 -10.13
C VAL A 559 57.05 -0.13 -9.10
N VAL A 560 56.57 -0.60 -7.94
CA VAL A 560 56.04 0.27 -6.89
C VAL A 560 57.15 1.11 -6.24
N ALA A 561 58.32 0.52 -5.98
CA ALA A 561 59.45 1.23 -5.36
C ALA A 561 60.06 2.29 -6.28
N GLU A 562 60.10 2.05 -7.60
CA GLU A 562 60.53 3.03 -8.60
C GLU A 562 59.55 4.20 -8.68
N ALA A 563 58.25 3.91 -8.74
CA ALA A 563 57.22 4.95 -8.76
C ALA A 563 57.22 5.81 -7.49
N ALA A 564 57.55 5.25 -6.32
CA ALA A 564 57.68 6.01 -5.07
C ALA A 564 58.87 7.00 -5.08
N LYS A 565 59.86 6.82 -5.96
CA LYS A 565 61.03 7.70 -6.09
C LYS A 565 60.92 8.66 -7.26
N ASP A 566 60.15 8.29 -8.29
CA ASP A 566 59.96 9.07 -9.51
C ASP A 566 59.45 10.50 -9.21
N PRO A 567 60.11 11.55 -9.72
CA PRO A 567 59.63 12.93 -9.64
C PRO A 567 58.30 13.19 -10.36
N LEU A 568 57.92 12.35 -11.33
CA LEU A 568 56.70 12.51 -12.13
C LEU A 568 55.47 11.82 -11.51
N THR A 569 55.62 11.05 -10.43
CA THR A 569 54.47 10.50 -9.70
C THR A 569 53.73 11.61 -8.96
N HIS A 570 52.40 11.61 -9.04
CA HIS A 570 51.56 12.59 -8.37
C HIS A 570 51.88 12.66 -6.86
N PRO A 571 51.98 13.85 -6.22
CA PRO A 571 52.47 13.99 -4.85
C PRO A 571 51.72 13.13 -3.83
N ASP A 572 50.38 13.06 -3.93
CA ASP A 572 49.56 12.28 -2.99
C ASP A 572 49.73 10.77 -3.20
N VAL A 573 49.88 10.33 -4.45
CA VAL A 573 50.21 8.93 -4.77
C VAL A 573 51.59 8.60 -4.20
N LYS A 574 52.59 9.46 -4.42
CA LYS A 574 53.95 9.28 -3.92
C LYS A 574 53.99 9.14 -2.40
N ALA A 575 53.25 9.99 -1.68
CA ALA A 575 53.09 9.91 -0.23
C ALA A 575 52.43 8.59 0.21
N GLY A 576 51.38 8.15 -0.48
CA GLY A 576 50.71 6.87 -0.20
C GLY A 576 51.60 5.65 -0.46
N LEU A 577 52.37 5.63 -1.56
CA LEU A 577 53.29 4.54 -1.89
C LEU A 577 54.42 4.39 -0.86
N ALA A 578 54.89 5.51 -0.30
CA ALA A 578 55.90 5.49 0.77
C ALA A 578 55.39 4.76 2.03
N ASN A 579 54.08 4.84 2.31
CA ASN A 579 53.45 4.15 3.44
C ASN A 579 53.21 2.65 3.18
N LEU A 580 53.13 2.23 1.91
CA LEU A 580 52.94 0.82 1.53
C LEU A 580 54.25 0.02 1.47
N SER A 581 55.41 0.70 1.44
CA SER A 581 56.71 0.05 1.38
C SER A 581 57.10 -0.56 2.74
N PRO A 582 57.50 -1.85 2.81
CA PRO A 582 57.86 -2.53 4.07
C PRO A 582 59.18 -2.03 4.72
N ALA A 583 59.70 -0.87 4.35
CA ALA A 583 61.03 -0.40 4.75
C ALA A 583 61.13 0.23 6.17
N LYS A 584 60.15 0.03 7.06
CA LYS A 584 60.18 0.56 8.45
C LYS A 584 59.71 -0.43 9.53
N SER A 585 60.09 -1.70 9.44
CA SER A 585 59.97 -2.67 10.56
C SER A 585 61.33 -3.10 11.12
N GLY A 586 62.30 -2.18 11.18
CA GLY A 586 63.68 -2.46 11.60
C GLY A 586 64.34 -1.38 12.46
N GLU A 587 63.60 -0.40 12.98
CA GLU A 587 64.16 0.59 13.91
C GLU A 587 63.56 0.38 15.30
N LYS A 588 64.35 -0.28 16.14
CA LYS A 588 64.11 -0.49 17.57
C LYS A 588 63.89 0.87 18.25
N PRO A 589 62.82 1.08 19.04
CA PRO A 589 62.66 2.32 19.78
C PRO A 589 63.84 2.48 20.75
N ALA A 590 64.49 3.64 20.72
CA ALA A 590 65.44 4.06 21.75
C ALA A 590 64.73 4.04 23.12
N PRO A 591 65.41 3.61 24.20
CA PRO A 591 64.80 3.58 25.53
C PRO A 591 64.40 4.99 25.96
N ALA A 592 63.14 5.12 26.37
CA ALA A 592 62.57 6.33 26.93
C ALA A 592 63.37 6.77 28.17
N SER A 593 63.85 8.01 28.15
CA SER A 593 64.32 8.71 29.34
C SER A 593 63.17 8.86 30.34
N GLU A 594 63.44 8.48 31.59
CA GLU A 594 62.55 8.60 32.74
C GLU A 594 61.98 10.03 32.90
N PRO A 595 60.67 10.17 33.18
CA PRO A 595 60.11 11.44 33.64
C PRO A 595 60.33 11.56 35.15
N THR A 596 61.07 12.60 35.53
CA THR A 596 61.17 13.12 36.90
C THR A 596 59.80 13.47 37.46
N ALA A 597 59.53 12.97 38.66
CA ALA A 597 58.34 13.26 39.43
C ALA A 597 58.39 14.67 40.04
N ALA A 598 57.41 15.52 39.70
CA ALA A 598 56.80 16.54 40.56
C ALA A 598 55.75 17.31 39.74
N ASP A 599 54.45 17.16 40.02
CA ASP A 599 53.76 18.08 40.94
C ASP A 599 52.29 17.67 41.11
N LYS A 600 51.80 17.70 42.34
CA LYS A 600 50.41 17.40 42.72
C LYS A 600 49.56 18.68 42.63
N PRO A 601 48.33 18.65 42.09
CA PRO A 601 47.41 19.77 42.29
C PRO A 601 46.68 19.65 43.62
N ALA A 602 46.75 20.71 44.41
CA ALA A 602 46.02 20.89 45.65
C ALA A 602 44.53 21.09 45.41
N LYS A 603 43.71 20.39 46.21
CA LYS A 603 42.31 20.67 46.46
C LYS A 603 42.14 22.07 47.06
N LYS A 604 41.15 22.82 46.59
CA LYS A 604 40.37 23.75 47.42
C LYS A 604 38.89 23.63 47.04
N GLY A 605 38.06 23.60 48.08
CA GLY A 605 36.62 23.81 48.00
C GLY A 605 36.26 25.29 48.07
#